data_AF-A0A945GS86-F1
#
_entry.id   AF-A0A945GS86-F1
#
_cell.length_a   1.000
_cell.length_b   1.000
_cell.length_c   1.000
_cell.angle_alpha   90.00
_cell.angle_beta   90.00
_cell.angle_gamma   90.00
#
_symmetry.space_group_name_H-M   'P 1'
#
loop_
_entity.id
_entity.type
_entity.pdbx_description
1 polymer ?
#
loop_
_entity_poly.entity_id
_entity_poly.type
_entity_poly.pdbx_seq_one_letter_code
_entity_poly.pdbx_strand_id
1 'polypeptide(L)'
;MMTPRQRMLSAYEGHFPDTVPVAPEFWYYVPARLLGLSMIEFERDVPHWQALQQTFAHYQCEGWGIVAPSAPSDRGQSRSTTKQIGPGRYEVHTTTRTGGRTL
;
A
#
# COMPACT_ATOMS: atom_id res chain seq x y z
N MET A 1 2.58 24.41 17.97
CA MET A 1 2.27 22.97 17.85
C MET A 1 2.51 22.57 16.41
N MET A 2 3.30 21.53 16.17
CA MET A 2 3.60 21.01 14.85
C MET A 2 2.40 20.22 14.31
N THR A 3 2.22 20.27 13.00
CA THR A 3 1.31 19.37 12.28
C THR A 3 1.82 17.92 12.33
N PRO A 4 0.96 16.91 12.14
CA PRO A 4 1.38 15.52 12.04
C PRO A 4 2.49 15.29 10.99
N ARG A 5 2.37 15.94 9.82
CA ARG A 5 3.41 15.90 8.77
C ARG A 5 4.74 16.47 9.25
N GLN A 6 4.72 17.62 9.94
CA GLN A 6 5.94 18.24 10.46
C GLN A 6 6.61 17.35 11.51
N ARG A 7 5.83 16.72 12.42
CA ARG A 7 6.38 15.78 13.41
C ARG A 7 7.08 14.59 12.75
N MET A 8 6.45 13.98 11.75
CA MET A 8 7.03 12.87 11.01
C MET A 8 8.33 13.27 10.30
N LEU A 9 8.33 14.41 9.60
CA LEU A 9 9.53 14.89 8.90
C LEU A 9 10.67 15.24 9.87
N SER A 10 10.37 15.93 10.97
CA SER A 10 11.36 16.23 12.00
C SER A 10 11.98 14.95 12.55
N ALA A 11 11.19 13.93 12.86
CA ALA A 11 11.70 12.63 13.32
C ALA A 11 12.57 11.93 12.27
N TYR A 12 12.18 11.94 10.99
CA TYR A 12 12.98 11.35 9.91
C TYR A 12 14.29 12.08 9.63
N GLU A 13 14.33 13.39 9.84
CA GLU A 13 15.54 14.21 9.68
C GLU A 13 16.45 14.18 10.92
N GLY A 14 16.05 13.51 12.00
CA GLY A 14 16.80 13.47 13.26
C GLY A 14 16.66 14.73 14.11
N HIS A 15 15.67 15.58 13.83
CA HIS A 15 15.28 16.72 14.66
C HIS A 15 14.34 16.29 15.80
N PHE A 16 14.28 17.07 16.88
CA PHE A 16 13.33 16.85 17.97
C PHE A 16 11.94 17.42 17.61
N PRO A 17 10.90 16.59 17.45
CA PRO A 17 9.52 17.06 17.30
C PRO A 17 8.97 17.57 18.65
N ASP A 18 7.85 18.31 18.61
CA ASP A 18 7.18 18.80 19.82
C ASP A 18 6.51 17.69 20.65
N THR A 19 6.26 16.52 20.06
CA THR A 19 5.97 15.25 20.74
C THR A 19 6.42 14.08 19.87
N VAL A 20 6.64 12.91 20.47
CA VAL A 20 6.98 11.68 19.75
C VAL A 20 5.87 11.34 18.74
N PRO A 21 6.16 11.25 17.44
CA PRO A 21 5.17 10.83 16.46
C PRO A 21 4.90 9.32 16.56
N VAL A 22 3.65 8.93 16.35
CA VAL A 22 3.20 7.53 16.37
C VAL A 22 2.52 7.23 15.04
N ALA A 23 3.14 6.37 14.24
CA ALA A 23 2.60 5.95 12.94
C ALA A 23 2.70 4.42 12.81
N PRO A 24 1.72 3.67 13.34
CA PRO A 24 1.74 2.21 13.31
C PRO A 24 1.74 1.66 11.89
N GLU A 25 2.24 0.45 11.75
CA GLU A 25 2.26 -0.26 10.49
C GLU A 25 0.92 -1.00 10.27
N PHE A 26 -0.07 -0.31 9.70
CA PHE A 26 -1.43 -0.85 9.51
C PHE A 26 -1.58 -1.84 8.34
N TRP A 27 -0.67 -1.79 7.36
CA TRP A 27 -0.65 -2.64 6.15
C TRP A 27 -2.04 -2.82 5.51
N TYR A 28 -2.57 -4.05 5.50
CA TYR A 28 -3.73 -4.43 4.67
C TYR A 28 -4.94 -4.79 5.52
N TYR A 29 -4.76 -5.59 6.57
CA TYR A 29 -5.88 -6.14 7.33
C TYR A 29 -6.67 -5.05 8.09
N VAL A 30 -5.96 -4.13 8.74
CA VAL A 30 -6.62 -3.06 9.52
C VAL A 30 -7.39 -2.11 8.61
N PRO A 31 -6.81 -1.58 7.51
CA PRO A 31 -7.56 -0.75 6.58
C PRO A 31 -8.70 -1.49 5.89
N ALA A 32 -8.51 -2.74 5.44
CA ALA A 32 -9.58 -3.53 4.81
C ALA A 32 -10.77 -3.72 5.75
N ARG A 33 -10.50 -4.06 7.02
CA ARG A 33 -11.53 -4.18 8.07
C ARG A 33 -12.23 -2.85 8.31
N LEU A 34 -11.48 -1.75 8.40
CA LEU A 34 -12.04 -0.42 8.63
C LEU A 34 -12.98 0.01 7.50
N LEU A 35 -12.63 -0.32 6.25
CA LEU A 35 -13.42 -0.01 5.06
C LEU A 35 -14.58 -0.99 4.81
N GLY A 36 -14.68 -2.07 5.58
CA GLY A 36 -15.69 -3.10 5.37
C GLY A 36 -15.51 -3.91 4.09
N LEU A 37 -14.27 -4.06 3.62
CA LEU A 37 -13.93 -4.76 2.38
C LEU A 37 -13.33 -6.13 2.66
N SER A 38 -13.56 -7.10 1.77
CA SER A 38 -12.72 -8.29 1.73
C SER A 38 -11.30 -7.91 1.31
N MET A 39 -10.32 -8.75 1.67
CA MET A 39 -8.93 -8.54 1.27
C MET A 39 -8.75 -8.49 -0.26
N ILE A 40 -9.57 -9.27 -0.99
CA ILE A 40 -9.52 -9.31 -2.45
C ILE A 40 -10.01 -7.98 -3.05
N GLU A 41 -11.13 -7.45 -2.57
CA GLU A 41 -11.65 -6.15 -2.99
C GLU A 41 -10.68 -5.04 -2.61
N PHE A 42 -10.13 -5.11 -1.39
CA PHE A 42 -9.15 -4.14 -0.91
C PHE A 42 -7.91 -4.05 -1.80
N GLU A 43 -7.29 -5.19 -2.11
CA GLU A 43 -6.05 -5.25 -2.88
C GLU A 43 -6.24 -4.84 -4.35
N ARG A 44 -7.42 -5.11 -4.93
CA ARG A 44 -7.71 -4.81 -6.34
C ARG A 44 -8.21 -3.39 -6.56
N ASP A 45 -9.13 -2.93 -5.72
CA ASP A 45 -9.98 -1.79 -6.04
C ASP A 45 -9.57 -0.52 -5.27
N VAL A 46 -8.77 -0.64 -4.21
CA VAL A 46 -8.40 0.49 -3.35
C VAL A 46 -6.91 0.80 -3.47
N PRO A 47 -6.54 2.01 -3.95
CA PRO A 47 -5.16 2.47 -3.86
C PRO A 47 -4.67 2.44 -2.41
N HIS A 48 -3.61 1.67 -2.15
CA HIS A 48 -3.15 1.40 -0.78
C HIS A 48 -2.86 2.67 0.04
N TRP A 49 -2.23 3.67 -0.57
CA TRP A 49 -1.94 4.95 0.09
C TRP A 49 -3.20 5.68 0.55
N GLN A 50 -4.31 5.54 -0.17
CA GLN A 50 -5.58 6.21 0.14
C GLN A 50 -6.25 5.54 1.34
N ALA A 51 -6.21 4.21 1.41
CA ALA A 51 -6.69 3.46 2.56
C ALA A 51 -5.91 3.78 3.84
N LEU A 52 -4.59 3.89 3.73
CA LEU A 52 -3.73 4.26 4.85
C LEU A 52 -4.07 5.67 5.38
N GLN A 53 -4.30 6.66 4.50
CA GLN A 53 -4.71 7.99 4.94
C GLN A 53 -6.00 7.97 5.77
N GLN A 54 -7.02 7.23 5.33
CA GLN A 54 -8.26 7.08 6.09
C GLN A 54 -8.04 6.37 7.44
N THR A 55 -7.16 5.37 7.45
CA THR A 55 -6.84 4.59 8.66
C THR A 55 -6.12 5.44 9.70
N PHE A 56 -5.09 6.20 9.30
CA PHE A 56 -4.38 7.11 10.20
C PHE A 56 -5.30 8.23 10.73
N ALA A 57 -6.19 8.75 9.89
CA ALA A 57 -7.19 9.72 10.31
C ALA A 57 -8.18 9.14 11.35
N HIS A 58 -8.64 7.90 11.15
CA HIS A 58 -9.54 7.21 12.09
C HIS A 58 -8.91 7.02 13.47
N TYR A 59 -7.66 6.56 13.53
CA TYR A 59 -6.94 6.34 14.79
C TYR A 59 -6.26 7.59 15.35
N GLN A 60 -6.44 8.75 14.70
CA GLN A 60 -5.89 10.04 15.11
C GLN A 60 -4.39 10.02 15.39
N CYS A 61 -3.64 9.36 14.51
CA CYS A 61 -2.20 9.22 14.62
C CYS A 61 -1.49 9.76 13.38
N GLU A 62 -0.17 9.90 13.49
CA GLU A 62 0.65 10.23 12.33
C GLU A 62 0.61 9.09 11.31
N GLY A 63 1.01 9.39 10.08
CA GLY A 63 0.98 8.43 9.00
C GLY A 63 2.24 8.43 8.17
N TRP A 64 2.51 7.29 7.56
CA TRP A 64 3.47 7.11 6.48
C TRP A 64 2.73 6.57 5.26
N GLY A 65 3.34 6.71 4.08
CA GLY A 65 2.80 6.16 2.84
C GLY A 65 3.88 5.43 2.08
N ILE A 66 3.49 4.34 1.42
CA ILE A 66 4.35 3.65 0.46
C ILE A 66 3.70 3.70 -0.91
N VAL A 67 4.54 3.92 -1.91
CA VAL A 67 4.21 3.69 -3.32
C VAL A 67 5.19 2.67 -3.85
N ALA A 68 4.68 1.65 -4.54
CA ALA A 68 5.48 0.59 -5.15
C ALA A 68 5.36 0.71 -6.68
N PRO A 69 6.02 1.72 -7.30
CA PRO A 69 5.98 1.85 -8.75
C PRO A 69 6.66 0.64 -9.40
N SER A 70 6.17 0.23 -10.57
CA SER A 70 6.88 -0.76 -11.38
C SER A 70 8.20 -0.16 -11.87
N ALA A 71 9.32 -0.84 -11.60
CA ALA A 71 10.60 -0.47 -12.20
C ALA A 71 10.57 -0.80 -13.71
N PRO A 72 10.96 0.12 -14.60
CA PRO A 72 11.24 -0.22 -15.99
C PRO A 72 12.32 -1.29 -16.00
N SER A 73 12.08 -2.38 -16.72
CA SER A 73 13.02 -3.49 -16.79
C SER A 73 13.13 -4.02 -18.22
N ASP A 74 14.34 -3.93 -18.76
CA ASP A 74 14.72 -4.45 -20.07
C ASP A 74 14.95 -5.98 -20.01
N ARG A 75 15.09 -6.52 -18.79
CA ARG A 75 15.44 -7.93 -18.51
C ARG A 75 14.23 -8.80 -18.19
N GLY A 76 13.06 -8.20 -18.01
CA GLY A 76 11.89 -8.86 -17.46
C GLY A 76 10.62 -8.06 -17.73
N GLN A 77 9.70 -8.59 -18.51
CA GLN A 77 8.36 -8.02 -18.66
C GLN A 77 7.34 -8.98 -18.08
N SER A 78 6.61 -8.54 -17.06
CA SER A 78 5.47 -9.27 -16.51
C SER A 78 4.18 -8.59 -16.99
N ARG A 79 3.27 -9.39 -17.53
CA ARG A 79 1.90 -8.97 -17.83
C ARG A 79 0.96 -9.85 -17.04
N SER A 80 0.00 -9.23 -16.35
CA SER A 80 -1.05 -9.95 -15.63
C SER A 80 -2.41 -9.55 -16.16
N THR A 81 -3.31 -10.52 -16.29
CA THR A 81 -4.72 -10.32 -16.60
C THR A 81 -5.54 -10.95 -15.50
N THR A 82 -6.54 -10.22 -15.00
CA THR A 82 -7.46 -10.70 -13.96
C THR A 82 -8.85 -10.84 -14.56
N LYS A 83 -9.52 -11.98 -14.30
CA LYS A 83 -10.89 -12.27 -14.72
C LYS A 83 -11.72 -12.72 -13.53
N GLN A 84 -12.94 -12.18 -13.40
CA GLN A 84 -13.91 -12.71 -12.45
C GLN A 84 -14.51 -14.01 -12.98
N ILE A 85 -14.48 -15.07 -12.18
CA ILE A 85 -15.00 -16.40 -12.53
C ILE A 85 -16.19 -16.82 -11.64
N GLY A 86 -16.55 -15.99 -10.67
CA GLY A 86 -17.73 -16.16 -9.82
C GLY A 86 -17.81 -15.08 -8.74
N PRO A 87 -18.84 -15.11 -7.87
CA PRO A 87 -18.94 -14.22 -6.73
C PRO A 87 -17.71 -14.38 -5.82
N GLY A 88 -16.94 -13.31 -5.62
CA GLY A 88 -15.71 -13.33 -4.81
C GLY A 88 -14.57 -14.20 -5.35
N ARG A 89 -14.67 -14.71 -6.59
CA ARG A 89 -13.68 -15.63 -7.18
C ARG A 89 -13.07 -15.03 -8.44
N TYR A 90 -11.74 -15.02 -8.47
CA TYR A 90 -10.96 -14.42 -9.53
C TYR A 90 -9.88 -15.38 -10.01
N GLU A 91 -9.64 -15.35 -11.31
CA GLU A 91 -8.53 -16.00 -11.96
C GLU A 91 -7.53 -14.93 -12.39
N VAL A 92 -6.27 -15.11 -12.01
CA VAL A 92 -5.17 -14.22 -12.39
C VAL A 92 -4.21 -15.04 -13.24
N HIS A 93 -4.04 -14.63 -14.50
CA HIS A 93 -3.04 -15.21 -15.38
C HIS A 93 -1.90 -14.21 -15.55
N THR A 94 -0.72 -14.59 -15.04
CA THR A 94 0.50 -13.78 -15.14
C THR A 94 1.49 -14.47 -16.07
N THR A 95 1.94 -13.75 -17.10
CA THR A 95 3.02 -14.18 -17.99
C THR A 95 4.24 -13.30 -17.72
N THR A 96 5.34 -13.91 -17.31
CA THR A 96 6.63 -13.23 -17.12
C THR A 96 7.60 -13.68 -18.20
N ARG A 97 8.12 -12.72 -18.98
CA ARG A 97 9.18 -12.93 -19.96
C ARG A 97 10.48 -12.41 -19.38
N THR A 98 11.41 -13.30 -19.05
CA THR A 98 12.77 -12.96 -18.64
C THR A 98 13.72 -13.07 -19.82
N GLY A 99 14.65 -12.13 -19.93
CA GLY A 99 15.71 -12.16 -20.94
C GLY A 99 16.66 -13.33 -20.69
N GLY A 100 16.42 -14.46 -21.37
CA GLY A 100 17.45 -15.46 -21.63
C GLY A 100 17.34 -16.83 -20.95
N ARG A 101 16.24 -17.18 -20.27
CA ARG A 101 15.95 -18.58 -19.87
C ARG A 101 14.45 -18.76 -19.60
N THR A 102 13.79 -19.56 -20.43
CA THR A 102 12.46 -20.11 -20.17
C THR A 102 12.58 -21.08 -19.00
N LEU A 103 11.85 -20.83 -17.91
CA LEU A 103 11.62 -21.80 -16.83
C LEU A 103 10.22 -22.40 -17.01
#